data_AF-A0AAN1KQ43-F1
#
_entry.id   AF-A0AAN1KQ43-F1
#
_cell.length_a   1.000
_cell.length_b   1.000
_cell.length_c   1.000
_cell.angle_alpha   90.00
_cell.angle_beta   90.00
_cell.angle_gamma   90.00
#
_symmetry.space_group_name_H-M   'P 1'
#
loop_
_entity.id
_entity.type
_entity.pdbx_description
1 polymer ?
#
loop_
_entity_poly.entity_id
_entity_poly.type
_entity_poly.pdbx_seq_one_letter_code
_entity_poly.pdbx_strand_id
1 'polypeptide(L)'
;MIVTHTETNKAWIKDSWKRSIQAGLNSRRHPEDKRLSNQEVTERVDHHQPLIHVVEKHAYPLFCQIFSRTDSRLILADTSGVILKTWGQKRFREKLTEIALDQGVLWDEGLKGTNAIGSAIIERRPVSVIGGEHFIRHHHFISCTASPIFSPSGELIAILDVTSEYQTHNDATQVLIQNMVQNIESELLNFIPDAALKIRLGHDSSVLESGWQGIVVTDKHGQVLAQNAIASSVLANQLRTGDPIGSVIDSLTLNRIRKTDQFYYQVESVKPMSTATGSKLRSLQPKTCPIHQGDETIEVAWQQATKVMDKKIGLVISGETGTGKNELVKALHKQSSLANKPLVSINCGALPNDLIESELFGYAPGAFTGANPKGFEGRFRQANGGILFLDEIADLPLNAQSRLLHVLQDKVVVPLGGTQSYPVDVYVIVASHKNLSEMVNNGEFREDLWYRLEGLSITLPSVRERMDKQLLIKTIFSKHSKNQTLSDDVLELLTQYSWPGNIREIQSTCRLLAALCDHSSVEMADVPATVQDKLRNYKQSENATSLASTLDEKLIKTIRDANGNVSLASRILGISRNTIYRKLKKLGINTA
;
A
#
# COMPACT_ATOMS: atom_id res chain seq x y z
N MET A 1 -15.92 -22.92 -26.56
CA MET A 1 -16.40 -22.66 -27.93
C MET A 1 -15.76 -21.35 -28.39
N ILE A 2 -14.76 -21.40 -29.28
CA ILE A 2 -14.13 -20.19 -29.84
C ILE A 2 -15.07 -19.71 -30.94
N VAL A 3 -15.90 -18.72 -30.64
CA VAL A 3 -16.67 -18.04 -31.68
C VAL A 3 -15.75 -17.00 -32.30
N THR A 4 -15.28 -17.29 -33.51
CA THR A 4 -14.60 -16.32 -34.37
C THR A 4 -15.59 -15.21 -34.69
N HIS A 5 -15.45 -14.04 -34.05
CA HIS A 5 -16.38 -12.91 -34.20
C HIS A 5 -15.90 -11.94 -35.28
N THR A 6 -16.01 -12.35 -36.55
CA THR A 6 -15.88 -11.43 -37.69
C THR A 6 -17.10 -10.51 -37.79
N GLU A 7 -16.88 -9.20 -37.57
CA GLU A 7 -17.64 -7.99 -38.00
C GLU A 7 -19.17 -7.90 -37.84
N THR A 8 -19.89 -8.97 -37.52
CA THR A 8 -21.36 -9.03 -37.50
C THR A 8 -21.98 -8.78 -36.11
N ASN A 9 -21.17 -8.61 -35.05
CA ASN A 9 -21.65 -8.72 -33.66
C ASN A 9 -21.63 -7.42 -32.82
N LYS A 10 -21.56 -6.24 -33.45
CA LYS A 10 -21.61 -4.93 -32.77
C LYS A 10 -22.98 -4.23 -32.82
N ALA A 11 -24.07 -4.99 -32.99
CA ALA A 11 -25.44 -4.45 -32.94
C ALA A 11 -25.70 -3.66 -31.64
N TRP A 12 -25.15 -4.15 -30.52
CA TRP A 12 -25.23 -3.54 -29.21
C TRP A 12 -24.64 -2.12 -29.13
N ILE A 13 -23.64 -1.79 -29.95
CA ILE A 13 -23.04 -0.44 -29.96
C ILE A 13 -24.07 0.57 -30.46
N LYS A 14 -24.85 0.22 -31.49
CA LYS A 14 -25.92 1.09 -31.99
C LYS A 14 -26.99 1.32 -30.91
N ASP A 15 -27.31 0.29 -30.13
CA ASP A 15 -28.28 0.42 -29.06
C ASP A 15 -27.72 1.23 -27.87
N SER A 16 -26.44 1.06 -27.54
CA SER A 16 -25.73 1.91 -26.57
C SER A 16 -25.73 3.38 -27.00
N TRP A 17 -25.46 3.67 -28.29
CA TRP A 17 -25.51 5.03 -28.82
C TRP A 17 -26.91 5.64 -28.71
N LYS A 18 -27.97 4.85 -28.99
CA LYS A 18 -29.35 5.30 -28.78
C LYS A 18 -29.62 5.65 -27.32
N ARG A 19 -29.16 4.82 -26.37
CA ARG A 19 -29.28 5.10 -24.93
C ARG A 19 -28.55 6.37 -24.54
N SER A 20 -27.34 6.60 -25.04
CA SER A 20 -26.58 7.84 -24.81
C SER A 20 -27.33 9.07 -25.33
N ILE A 21 -27.94 8.99 -26.52
CA ILE A 21 -28.76 10.08 -27.08
C ILE A 21 -30.02 10.31 -26.23
N GLN A 22 -30.70 9.23 -25.81
CA GLN A 22 -31.89 9.31 -24.96
C GLN A 22 -31.59 9.90 -23.57
N ALA A 23 -30.38 9.70 -23.05
CA ALA A 23 -29.88 10.35 -21.83
C ALA A 23 -29.52 11.84 -22.03
N GLY A 24 -29.66 12.38 -23.25
CA GLY A 24 -29.41 13.79 -23.55
C GLY A 24 -27.96 14.14 -23.88
N LEU A 25 -27.10 13.14 -24.10
CA LEU A 25 -25.68 13.38 -24.38
C LEU A 25 -25.44 13.86 -25.81
N ASN A 26 -24.43 14.72 -25.96
CA ASN A 26 -23.93 15.18 -27.26
C ASN A 26 -22.50 14.69 -27.48
N SER A 27 -22.28 13.99 -28.60
CA SER A 27 -20.98 13.37 -28.95
C SER A 27 -19.80 14.35 -29.03
N ARG A 28 -20.05 15.66 -29.20
CA ARG A 28 -18.99 16.69 -29.30
C ARG A 28 -18.72 17.42 -27.99
N ARG A 29 -19.59 17.31 -26.99
CA ARG A 29 -19.42 17.99 -25.70
C ARG A 29 -18.66 17.07 -24.73
N HIS A 30 -17.78 17.66 -23.92
CA HIS A 30 -17.18 16.90 -22.81
C HIS A 30 -18.27 16.48 -21.82
N PRO A 31 -18.38 15.19 -21.50
CA PRO A 31 -19.34 14.70 -20.52
C PRO A 31 -18.94 15.17 -19.11
N GLU A 32 -19.91 15.46 -18.26
CA GLU A 32 -19.63 15.84 -16.87
C GLU A 32 -18.92 14.71 -16.13
N ASP A 33 -17.90 15.05 -15.35
CA ASP A 33 -17.22 14.13 -14.44
C ASP A 33 -17.98 14.06 -13.13
N LYS A 34 -18.92 13.11 -13.03
CA LYS A 34 -19.56 12.82 -11.75
C LYS A 34 -18.60 11.98 -10.89
N ARG A 35 -17.96 12.65 -9.93
CA ARG A 35 -17.14 12.03 -8.89
C ARG A 35 -17.95 11.95 -7.59
N LEU A 36 -17.92 10.79 -6.96
CA LEU A 36 -18.54 10.56 -5.66
C LEU A 36 -17.76 11.25 -4.55
N SER A 37 -18.42 11.49 -3.41
CA SER A 37 -17.73 12.01 -2.23
C SER A 37 -16.73 11.00 -1.67
N ASN A 38 -15.70 11.47 -0.97
CA ASN A 38 -14.68 10.59 -0.39
C ASN A 38 -15.27 9.54 0.56
N GLN A 39 -16.34 9.89 1.28
CA GLN A 39 -17.03 8.95 2.16
C GLN A 39 -17.68 7.82 1.36
N GLU A 40 -18.46 8.15 0.34
CA GLU A 40 -19.14 7.15 -0.51
C GLU A 40 -18.15 6.25 -1.26
N VAL A 41 -16.99 6.80 -1.65
CA VAL A 41 -15.90 6.03 -2.27
C VAL A 41 -15.30 5.06 -1.25
N THR A 42 -15.02 5.53 -0.04
CA THR A 42 -14.44 4.70 1.02
C THR A 42 -15.37 3.55 1.38
N GLU A 43 -16.67 3.81 1.58
CA GLU A 43 -17.66 2.79 1.89
C GLU A 43 -17.75 1.72 0.79
N ARG A 44 -17.74 2.12 -0.48
CA ARG A 44 -17.74 1.19 -1.62
C ARG A 44 -16.45 0.37 -1.70
N VAL A 45 -15.29 0.99 -1.50
CA VAL A 45 -13.99 0.31 -1.54
C VAL A 45 -13.89 -0.69 -0.40
N ASP A 46 -14.32 -0.32 0.81
CA ASP A 46 -14.34 -1.21 1.98
C ASP A 46 -15.28 -2.40 1.75
N HIS A 47 -16.44 -2.17 1.15
CA HIS A 47 -17.36 -3.25 0.77
C HIS A 47 -16.74 -4.24 -0.22
N HIS A 48 -15.97 -3.75 -1.19
CA HIS A 48 -15.36 -4.57 -2.25
C HIS A 48 -13.91 -4.99 -1.97
N GLN A 49 -13.37 -4.72 -0.78
CA GLN A 49 -11.98 -5.04 -0.43
C GLN A 49 -11.58 -6.50 -0.71
N PRO A 50 -12.39 -7.51 -0.35
CA PRO A 50 -12.07 -8.90 -0.68
C PRO A 50 -11.87 -9.14 -2.18
N LEU A 51 -12.72 -8.53 -3.01
CA LEU A 51 -12.64 -8.65 -4.46
C LEU A 51 -11.42 -7.91 -5.02
N ILE A 52 -11.14 -6.69 -4.53
CA ILE A 52 -9.95 -5.91 -4.87
C ILE A 52 -8.68 -6.75 -4.63
N HIS A 53 -8.61 -7.42 -3.49
CA HIS A 53 -7.49 -8.30 -3.14
C HIS A 53 -7.33 -9.49 -4.10
N VAL A 54 -8.44 -10.12 -4.50
CA VAL A 54 -8.41 -11.21 -5.48
C VAL A 54 -7.89 -10.71 -6.84
N VAL A 55 -8.34 -9.53 -7.29
CA VAL A 55 -7.86 -8.90 -8.53
C VAL A 55 -6.36 -8.65 -8.47
N GLU A 56 -5.84 -8.10 -7.36
CA GLU A 56 -4.41 -7.83 -7.16
C GLU A 56 -3.54 -9.08 -7.23
N LYS A 57 -4.06 -10.21 -6.75
CA LYS A 57 -3.31 -11.46 -6.68
C LYS A 57 -3.40 -12.27 -7.97
N HIS A 58 -4.53 -12.22 -8.67
CA HIS A 58 -4.83 -13.15 -9.77
C HIS A 58 -4.95 -12.50 -11.16
N ALA A 59 -5.30 -11.21 -11.25
CA ALA A 59 -5.43 -10.51 -12.53
C ALA A 59 -4.27 -9.51 -12.76
N TYR A 60 -3.91 -8.73 -11.75
CA TYR A 60 -2.89 -7.69 -11.88
C TYR A 60 -1.49 -8.19 -12.32
N PRO A 61 -0.98 -9.35 -11.85
CA PRO A 61 0.30 -9.86 -12.33
C PRO A 61 0.28 -10.20 -13.83
N LEU A 62 -0.82 -10.79 -14.30
CA LEU A 62 -1.01 -11.10 -15.72
C LEU A 62 -1.13 -9.82 -16.56
N PHE A 63 -1.83 -8.81 -16.04
CA PHE A 63 -1.88 -7.48 -16.65
C PHE A 63 -0.47 -6.89 -16.79
N CYS A 64 0.33 -6.91 -15.71
CA CYS A 64 1.70 -6.42 -15.76
C CYS A 64 2.55 -7.15 -16.78
N GLN A 65 2.39 -8.47 -16.90
CA GLN A 65 3.15 -9.27 -17.86
C GLN A 65 2.78 -8.93 -19.31
N ILE A 66 1.49 -8.84 -19.62
CA ILE A 66 0.98 -8.65 -20.99
C ILE A 66 1.10 -7.19 -21.45
N PHE A 67 0.78 -6.25 -20.57
CA PHE A 67 0.70 -4.82 -20.86
C PHE A 67 1.92 -4.02 -20.35
N SER A 68 3.02 -4.70 -19.99
CA SER A 68 4.25 -4.06 -19.47
C SER A 68 4.85 -2.97 -20.37
N ARG A 69 4.58 -3.04 -21.67
CA ARG A 69 5.15 -2.15 -22.70
C ARG A 69 4.10 -1.29 -23.40
N THR A 70 2.90 -1.21 -22.85
CA THR A 70 1.78 -0.47 -23.44
C THR A 70 1.31 0.60 -22.47
N ASP A 71 0.76 1.68 -23.02
CA ASP A 71 0.15 2.76 -22.25
C ASP A 71 -1.26 2.31 -21.83
N SER A 72 -1.33 1.43 -20.84
CA SER A 72 -2.57 0.76 -20.42
C SER A 72 -2.81 0.88 -18.91
N ARG A 73 -4.10 0.85 -18.53
CA ARG A 73 -4.56 0.79 -17.13
C ARG A 73 -5.50 -0.39 -16.95
N LEU A 74 -5.37 -1.08 -15.82
CA LEU A 74 -6.35 -2.04 -15.32
C LEU A 74 -7.29 -1.30 -14.36
N ILE A 75 -8.59 -1.48 -14.52
CA ILE A 75 -9.62 -0.75 -13.78
C ILE A 75 -10.61 -1.76 -13.21
N LEU A 76 -10.93 -1.63 -11.92
CA LEU A 76 -12.04 -2.34 -11.30
C LEU A 76 -13.14 -1.33 -10.97
N ALA A 77 -14.34 -1.58 -11.45
CA ALA A 77 -15.53 -0.78 -11.15
C ALA A 77 -16.62 -1.63 -10.49
N ASP A 78 -17.47 -1.00 -9.67
CA ASP A 78 -18.64 -1.67 -9.09
C ASP A 78 -19.77 -1.84 -10.11
N THR A 79 -20.88 -2.45 -9.68
CA THR A 79 -22.06 -2.71 -10.51
C THR A 79 -22.83 -1.46 -10.94
N SER A 80 -22.53 -0.30 -10.34
CA SER A 80 -23.07 0.99 -10.76
C SER A 80 -22.15 1.73 -11.76
N GLY A 81 -20.93 1.23 -11.97
CA GLY A 81 -19.93 1.82 -12.85
C GLY A 81 -18.99 2.80 -12.14
N VAL A 82 -18.97 2.84 -10.80
CA VAL A 82 -18.01 3.65 -10.05
C VAL A 82 -16.66 2.94 -10.01
N ILE A 83 -15.59 3.64 -10.40
CA ILE A 83 -14.23 3.10 -10.34
C ILE A 83 -13.84 2.91 -8.86
N LEU A 84 -13.60 1.65 -8.48
CA LEU A 84 -13.16 1.26 -7.14
C LEU A 84 -11.64 1.35 -7.01
N LYS A 85 -10.91 0.93 -8.03
CA LYS A 85 -9.45 0.96 -8.04
C LYS A 85 -8.89 0.90 -9.46
N THR A 86 -7.72 1.49 -9.63
CA THR A 86 -6.99 1.55 -10.90
C THR A 86 -5.55 1.09 -10.66
N TRP A 87 -5.00 0.27 -11.56
CA TRP A 87 -3.61 -0.17 -11.54
C TRP A 87 -2.92 0.13 -12.88
N GLY A 88 -1.60 0.36 -12.83
CA GLY A 88 -0.79 0.81 -13.97
C GLY A 88 0.14 1.96 -13.58
N GLN A 89 1.11 2.33 -14.44
CA GLN A 89 2.04 3.41 -14.11
C GLN A 89 1.35 4.79 -14.09
N LYS A 90 1.68 5.63 -13.12
CA LYS A 90 1.25 7.05 -13.06
C LYS A 90 1.85 7.92 -14.19
N ARG A 91 2.90 7.44 -14.87
CA ARG A 91 3.69 8.17 -15.90
C ARG A 91 3.34 7.76 -17.33
N PHE A 92 2.07 7.79 -17.69
CA PHE A 92 1.71 7.74 -19.11
C PHE A 92 1.42 9.15 -19.62
N ARG A 93 1.57 9.36 -20.94
CA ARG A 93 1.47 10.67 -21.61
C ARG A 93 0.18 11.39 -21.16
N GLU A 94 0.25 12.71 -21.10
CA GLU A 94 -0.77 13.65 -20.57
C GLU A 94 -2.22 13.34 -21.01
N LYS A 95 -2.45 12.57 -22.07
CA LYS A 95 -3.76 12.24 -22.64
C LYS A 95 -4.59 11.24 -21.82
N LEU A 96 -4.03 10.16 -21.27
CA LEU A 96 -4.83 9.24 -20.42
C LEU A 96 -5.18 9.85 -19.05
N THR A 97 -4.44 10.88 -18.63
CA THR A 97 -4.78 11.71 -17.45
C THR A 97 -5.90 12.73 -17.74
N GLU A 98 -6.17 13.07 -19.00
CA GLU A 98 -7.31 13.92 -19.39
C GLU A 98 -8.65 13.18 -19.27
N ILE A 99 -8.63 11.85 -19.30
CA ILE A 99 -9.83 11.03 -19.05
C ILE A 99 -9.92 10.73 -17.56
N ALA A 100 -11.06 11.04 -16.94
CA ALA A 100 -11.34 10.82 -15.53
C ALA A 100 -11.47 9.33 -15.17
N LEU A 101 -10.35 8.58 -15.21
CA LEU A 101 -10.24 7.15 -14.86
C LEU A 101 -9.78 6.94 -13.40
N ASP A 102 -9.91 7.98 -12.58
CA ASP A 102 -9.55 7.93 -11.17
C ASP A 102 -10.62 7.22 -10.33
N GLN A 103 -10.19 6.73 -9.18
CA GLN A 103 -11.07 6.20 -8.15
C GLN A 103 -12.21 7.18 -7.82
N GLY A 104 -13.43 6.64 -7.71
CA GLY A 104 -14.64 7.38 -7.36
C GLY A 104 -15.34 8.07 -8.53
N VAL A 105 -14.80 8.00 -9.75
CA VAL A 105 -15.49 8.52 -10.94
C VAL A 105 -16.50 7.49 -11.45
N LEU A 106 -17.70 7.97 -11.79
CA LEU A 106 -18.79 7.17 -12.35
C LEU A 106 -18.70 7.08 -13.89
N TRP A 107 -18.71 5.85 -14.41
CA TRP A 107 -18.62 5.50 -15.82
C TRP A 107 -19.89 4.79 -16.35
N ASP A 108 -21.06 5.37 -16.09
CA ASP A 108 -22.31 4.90 -16.67
C ASP A 108 -22.52 5.45 -18.10
N GLU A 109 -23.30 4.73 -18.92
CA GLU A 109 -23.58 5.16 -20.30
C GLU A 109 -24.41 6.45 -20.39
N GLY A 110 -25.21 6.77 -19.37
CA GLY A 110 -26.06 7.96 -19.33
C GLY A 110 -25.28 9.24 -19.09
N LEU A 111 -24.12 9.17 -18.43
CA LEU A 111 -23.23 10.31 -18.23
C LEU A 111 -22.06 10.35 -19.22
N LYS A 112 -21.42 9.20 -19.48
CA LYS A 112 -20.18 9.13 -20.29
C LYS A 112 -20.40 8.68 -21.74
N GLY A 113 -21.63 8.36 -22.10
CA GLY A 113 -21.96 7.76 -23.38
C GLY A 113 -21.43 6.33 -23.48
N THR A 114 -21.48 5.74 -24.67
CA THR A 114 -20.93 4.40 -24.92
C THR A 114 -19.47 4.30 -24.49
N ASN A 115 -19.25 3.44 -23.49
CA ASN A 115 -17.97 3.17 -22.86
C ASN A 115 -17.96 1.72 -22.35
N ALA A 116 -16.78 1.10 -22.23
CA ALA A 116 -16.72 -0.34 -21.96
C ALA A 116 -17.29 -0.73 -20.59
N ILE A 117 -17.06 0.06 -19.54
CA ILE A 117 -17.55 -0.22 -18.17
C ILE A 117 -19.09 -0.23 -18.16
N GLY A 118 -19.72 0.89 -18.51
CA GLY A 118 -21.18 1.02 -18.53
C GLY A 118 -21.86 0.03 -19.48
N SER A 119 -21.25 -0.22 -20.64
CA SER A 119 -21.76 -1.20 -21.60
C SER A 119 -21.68 -2.63 -21.08
N ALA A 120 -20.59 -3.03 -20.41
CA ALA A 120 -20.45 -4.36 -19.83
C ALA A 120 -21.49 -4.64 -18.74
N ILE A 121 -21.87 -3.62 -17.96
CA ILE A 121 -22.91 -3.71 -16.92
C ILE A 121 -24.26 -4.07 -17.56
N ILE A 122 -24.63 -3.38 -18.64
CA ILE A 122 -25.92 -3.56 -19.32
C ILE A 122 -25.93 -4.87 -20.11
N GLU A 123 -24.87 -5.13 -20.88
CA GLU A 123 -24.78 -6.28 -21.78
C GLU A 123 -24.53 -7.60 -21.03
N ARG A 124 -24.04 -7.54 -19.79
CA ARG A 124 -23.68 -8.70 -18.94
C ARG A 124 -22.79 -9.72 -19.66
N ARG A 125 -21.94 -9.23 -20.56
CA ARG A 125 -20.95 -10.02 -21.29
C ARG A 125 -19.71 -9.17 -21.55
N PRO A 126 -18.58 -9.78 -21.88
CA PRO A 126 -17.39 -9.05 -22.25
C PRO A 126 -17.63 -8.21 -23.52
N VAL A 127 -17.20 -6.95 -23.48
CA VAL A 127 -17.37 -5.97 -24.56
C VAL A 127 -16.07 -5.22 -24.83
N SER A 128 -15.89 -4.81 -26.07
CA SER A 128 -14.78 -3.94 -26.49
C SER A 128 -15.35 -2.71 -27.20
N VAL A 129 -14.93 -1.52 -26.76
CA VAL A 129 -15.24 -0.22 -27.37
C VAL A 129 -13.93 0.38 -27.87
N ILE A 130 -13.83 0.57 -29.19
CA ILE A 130 -12.57 0.93 -29.85
C ILE A 130 -12.73 2.28 -30.54
N GLY A 131 -11.97 3.29 -30.09
CA GLY A 131 -11.84 4.59 -30.73
C GLY A 131 -13.19 5.22 -31.09
N GLY A 132 -13.49 5.27 -32.39
CA GLY A 132 -14.72 5.86 -32.94
C GLY A 132 -16.03 5.26 -32.42
N GLU A 133 -15.99 4.10 -31.76
CA GLU A 133 -17.14 3.43 -31.15
C GLU A 133 -17.57 4.06 -29.83
N HIS A 134 -16.68 4.81 -29.17
CA HIS A 134 -17.09 5.65 -28.06
C HIS A 134 -18.05 6.73 -28.56
N PHE A 135 -19.16 6.92 -27.87
CA PHE A 135 -20.14 7.93 -28.26
C PHE A 135 -19.57 9.35 -28.19
N ILE A 136 -18.72 9.62 -27.18
CA ILE A 136 -18.03 10.90 -26.99
C ILE A 136 -16.75 10.92 -27.83
N ARG A 137 -16.65 11.89 -28.75
CA ARG A 137 -15.51 12.04 -29.67
C ARG A 137 -14.18 12.26 -28.95
N HIS A 138 -14.21 12.90 -27.79
CA HIS A 138 -13.00 13.10 -27.00
C HIS A 138 -12.38 11.77 -26.54
N HIS A 139 -13.15 10.68 -26.44
CA HIS A 139 -12.64 9.35 -26.09
C HIS A 139 -12.13 8.55 -27.30
N HIS A 140 -12.11 9.11 -28.52
CA HIS A 140 -11.74 8.34 -29.72
C HIS A 140 -10.27 7.92 -29.79
N PHE A 141 -9.42 8.42 -28.88
CA PHE A 141 -8.00 8.04 -28.81
C PHE A 141 -7.73 6.81 -27.92
N ILE A 142 -8.74 6.32 -27.19
CA ILE A 142 -8.63 5.13 -26.34
C ILE A 142 -9.33 3.92 -26.96
N SER A 143 -8.92 2.75 -26.51
CA SER A 143 -9.65 1.50 -26.69
C SER A 143 -9.81 0.84 -25.33
N CYS A 144 -11.00 0.35 -25.05
CA CYS A 144 -11.36 -0.23 -23.78
C CYS A 144 -11.96 -1.62 -24.01
N THR A 145 -11.55 -2.59 -23.20
CA THR A 145 -12.21 -3.88 -23.13
C THR A 145 -12.56 -4.17 -21.68
N ALA A 146 -13.84 -4.40 -21.44
CA ALA A 146 -14.39 -4.68 -20.13
C ALA A 146 -15.03 -6.07 -20.11
N SER A 147 -14.89 -6.74 -18.97
CA SER A 147 -15.52 -8.02 -18.70
C SER A 147 -16.24 -7.97 -17.36
N PRO A 148 -17.51 -8.41 -17.29
CA PRO A 148 -18.21 -8.56 -16.03
C PRO A 148 -17.55 -9.64 -15.17
N ILE A 149 -17.56 -9.43 -13.85
CA ILE A 149 -17.18 -10.43 -12.84
C ILE A 149 -18.46 -10.88 -12.14
N PHE A 150 -18.71 -12.18 -12.10
CA PHE A 150 -19.85 -12.77 -11.42
C PHE A 150 -19.45 -13.41 -10.09
N SER A 151 -20.37 -13.36 -9.13
CA SER A 151 -20.28 -14.13 -7.90
C SER A 151 -20.45 -15.64 -8.20
N PRO A 152 -20.08 -16.52 -7.25
CA PRO A 152 -20.41 -17.93 -7.32
C PRO A 152 -21.91 -18.24 -7.51
N SER A 153 -22.80 -17.34 -7.10
CA SER A 153 -24.26 -17.47 -7.29
C SER A 153 -24.75 -16.96 -8.65
N GLY A 154 -23.85 -16.46 -9.51
CA GLY A 154 -24.18 -15.92 -10.83
C GLY A 154 -24.64 -14.46 -10.82
N GLU A 155 -24.48 -13.76 -9.70
CA GLU A 155 -24.80 -12.32 -9.60
C GLU A 155 -23.65 -11.48 -10.16
N LEU A 156 -23.94 -10.43 -10.92
CA LEU A 156 -22.92 -9.47 -11.35
C LEU A 156 -22.44 -8.69 -10.12
N ILE A 157 -21.14 -8.72 -9.83
CA ILE A 157 -20.57 -8.05 -8.63
C ILE A 157 -19.59 -6.92 -8.95
N ALA A 158 -18.98 -6.92 -10.13
CA ALA A 158 -18.06 -5.87 -10.56
C ALA A 158 -17.78 -5.95 -12.07
N ILE A 159 -17.07 -4.95 -12.59
CA ILE A 159 -16.51 -4.94 -13.95
C ILE A 159 -14.99 -4.82 -13.86
N LEU A 160 -14.28 -5.69 -14.58
CA LEU A 160 -12.85 -5.53 -14.85
C LEU A 160 -12.66 -4.92 -16.24
N ASP A 161 -12.01 -3.77 -16.33
CA ASP A 161 -11.72 -3.09 -17.58
C ASP A 161 -10.21 -2.92 -17.78
N VAL A 162 -9.78 -3.05 -19.03
CA VAL A 162 -8.47 -2.57 -19.47
C VAL A 162 -8.67 -1.48 -20.49
N THR A 163 -8.09 -0.32 -20.23
CA THR A 163 -8.11 0.84 -21.13
C THR A 163 -6.69 1.13 -21.61
N SER A 164 -6.49 1.30 -22.92
CA SER A 164 -5.19 1.57 -23.54
C SER A 164 -5.21 2.76 -24.51
N GLU A 165 -4.10 3.50 -24.60
CA GLU A 165 -3.90 4.60 -25.55
C GLU A 165 -3.48 4.04 -26.93
N TYR A 166 -4.20 4.40 -28.01
CA TYR A 166 -3.87 4.08 -29.42
C TYR A 166 -3.62 2.59 -29.78
N GLN A 167 -3.83 1.65 -28.86
CA GLN A 167 -3.76 0.23 -29.12
C GLN A 167 -5.14 -0.29 -29.51
N THR A 168 -5.28 -0.88 -30.69
CA THR A 168 -6.55 -1.52 -31.08
C THR A 168 -6.71 -2.81 -30.29
N HIS A 169 -7.53 -2.76 -29.25
CA HIS A 169 -8.03 -3.96 -28.58
C HIS A 169 -8.68 -4.87 -29.62
N ASN A 170 -8.42 -6.17 -29.55
CA ASN A 170 -8.96 -7.15 -30.47
C ASN A 170 -9.49 -8.37 -29.71
N ASP A 171 -9.94 -9.38 -30.44
CA ASP A 171 -10.48 -10.61 -29.86
C ASP A 171 -9.46 -11.29 -28.92
N ALA A 172 -8.16 -11.23 -29.23
CA ALA A 172 -7.13 -11.77 -28.34
C ALA A 172 -7.05 -10.99 -27.03
N THR A 173 -7.10 -9.65 -27.07
CA THR A 173 -7.17 -8.80 -25.86
C THR A 173 -8.39 -9.15 -25.01
N GLN A 174 -9.54 -9.33 -25.64
CA GLN A 174 -10.78 -9.70 -24.96
C GLN A 174 -10.70 -11.08 -24.30
N VAL A 175 -10.10 -12.07 -24.96
CA VAL A 175 -9.85 -13.40 -24.38
C VAL A 175 -8.90 -13.32 -23.17
N LEU A 176 -7.87 -12.47 -23.23
CA LEU A 176 -6.94 -12.29 -22.12
C LEU A 176 -7.60 -11.67 -20.89
N ILE A 177 -8.50 -10.71 -21.08
CA ILE A 177 -9.24 -10.08 -19.98
C ILE A 177 -10.28 -11.05 -19.41
N GLN A 178 -10.93 -11.85 -20.27
CA GLN A 178 -11.78 -12.94 -19.81
C GLN A 178 -11.00 -13.97 -18.97
N ASN A 179 -9.76 -14.30 -19.34
CA ASN A 179 -8.89 -15.15 -18.53
C ASN A 179 -8.64 -14.53 -17.13
N MET A 180 -8.34 -13.23 -17.06
CA MET A 180 -8.17 -12.54 -15.78
C MET A 180 -9.43 -12.66 -14.91
N VAL A 181 -10.62 -12.44 -15.49
CA VAL A 181 -11.91 -12.61 -14.79
C VAL A 181 -12.13 -14.06 -14.36
N GLN A 182 -11.85 -15.03 -15.21
CA GLN A 182 -12.00 -16.46 -14.87
C GLN A 182 -11.12 -16.87 -13.69
N ASN A 183 -9.89 -16.34 -13.61
CA ASN A 183 -9.02 -16.57 -12.46
C ASN A 183 -9.57 -15.93 -11.19
N ILE A 184 -10.16 -14.73 -11.29
CA ILE A 184 -10.85 -14.08 -10.17
C ILE A 184 -12.03 -14.94 -9.70
N GLU A 185 -12.94 -15.30 -10.59
CA GLU A 185 -14.13 -16.10 -10.25
C GLU A 185 -13.77 -17.47 -9.67
N SER A 186 -12.73 -18.11 -10.22
CA SER A 186 -12.23 -19.39 -9.71
C SER A 186 -11.65 -19.29 -8.29
N GLU A 187 -11.05 -18.15 -7.94
CA GLU A 187 -10.61 -17.88 -6.57
C GLU A 187 -11.81 -17.56 -5.66
N LEU A 188 -12.84 -16.87 -6.17
CA LEU A 188 -14.06 -16.57 -5.40
C LEU A 188 -14.78 -17.86 -4.92
N LEU A 189 -14.71 -18.94 -5.70
CA LEU A 189 -15.25 -20.24 -5.31
C LEU A 189 -14.59 -20.83 -4.05
N ASN A 190 -13.38 -20.41 -3.70
CA ASN A 190 -12.70 -20.88 -2.49
C ASN A 190 -13.27 -20.26 -1.19
N PHE A 191 -14.14 -19.26 -1.29
CA PHE A 191 -14.74 -18.56 -0.14
C PHE A 191 -16.19 -19.00 0.15
N ILE A 192 -16.68 -20.05 -0.53
CA ILE A 192 -18.05 -20.55 -0.34
C ILE A 192 -18.17 -21.23 1.03
N PRO A 193 -19.15 -20.82 1.88
CA PRO A 193 -19.44 -21.51 3.12
C PRO A 193 -19.82 -22.97 2.89
N ASP A 194 -19.46 -23.86 3.82
CA ASP A 194 -19.78 -25.30 3.79
C ASP A 194 -19.20 -26.10 2.61
N ALA A 195 -18.33 -25.47 1.80
CA ALA A 195 -17.56 -26.14 0.76
C ALA A 195 -16.69 -27.27 1.35
N ALA A 196 -16.85 -28.47 0.82
CA ALA A 196 -16.09 -29.65 1.24
C ALA A 196 -15.31 -30.30 0.09
N LEU A 197 -15.84 -30.24 -1.14
CA LEU A 197 -15.19 -30.80 -2.32
C LEU A 197 -15.11 -29.76 -3.44
N LYS A 198 -14.00 -29.79 -4.17
CA LYS A 198 -13.76 -29.00 -5.38
C LYS A 198 -13.53 -29.97 -6.54
N ILE A 199 -14.40 -29.90 -7.54
CA ILE A 199 -14.33 -30.72 -8.73
C ILE A 199 -13.82 -29.83 -9.87
N ARG A 200 -12.62 -30.12 -10.34
CA ARG A 200 -12.08 -29.51 -11.57
C ARG A 200 -12.49 -30.38 -12.75
N LEU A 201 -12.90 -29.77 -13.85
CA LEU A 201 -13.36 -30.48 -15.03
C LEU A 201 -12.96 -29.78 -16.34
N GLY A 202 -12.78 -30.56 -17.41
CA GLY A 202 -12.37 -30.04 -18.72
C GLY A 202 -12.42 -31.13 -19.80
N HIS A 203 -12.49 -30.74 -21.07
CA HIS A 203 -12.54 -31.71 -22.18
C HIS A 203 -11.21 -32.46 -22.41
N ASP A 204 -10.11 -31.95 -21.86
CA ASP A 204 -8.79 -32.58 -21.87
C ASP A 204 -8.20 -32.56 -20.46
N SER A 205 -7.47 -33.61 -20.08
CA SER A 205 -6.88 -33.71 -18.74
C SER A 205 -5.81 -32.64 -18.48
N SER A 206 -5.12 -32.16 -19.52
CA SER A 206 -4.13 -31.07 -19.40
C SER A 206 -4.74 -29.73 -18.98
N VAL A 207 -6.05 -29.53 -19.20
CA VAL A 207 -6.74 -28.28 -18.86
C VAL A 207 -7.00 -28.17 -17.37
N LEU A 208 -7.04 -29.28 -16.64
CA LEU A 208 -7.39 -29.32 -15.20
C LEU A 208 -6.44 -28.51 -14.31
N GLU A 209 -5.20 -28.25 -14.77
CA GLU A 209 -4.19 -27.46 -14.08
C GLU A 209 -3.87 -26.13 -14.78
N SER A 210 -4.56 -25.79 -15.87
CA SER A 210 -4.20 -24.69 -16.77
C SER A 210 -4.75 -23.31 -16.39
N GLY A 211 -5.65 -23.24 -15.40
CA GLY A 211 -6.44 -22.04 -15.09
C GLY A 211 -7.74 -21.91 -15.88
N TRP A 212 -7.90 -22.68 -16.97
CA TRP A 212 -9.08 -22.69 -17.84
C TRP A 212 -10.05 -23.84 -17.56
N GLN A 213 -9.96 -24.45 -16.37
CA GLN A 213 -10.84 -25.54 -15.99
C GLN A 213 -12.22 -25.05 -15.53
N GLY A 214 -13.23 -25.86 -15.80
CA GLY A 214 -14.48 -25.81 -15.07
C GLY A 214 -14.23 -26.16 -13.61
N ILE A 215 -14.86 -25.42 -12.70
CA ILE A 215 -14.81 -25.70 -11.27
C ILE A 215 -16.24 -25.77 -10.74
N VAL A 216 -16.55 -26.87 -10.07
CA VAL A 216 -17.77 -27.05 -9.27
C VAL A 216 -17.36 -27.26 -7.82
N VAL A 217 -18.04 -26.57 -6.90
CA VAL A 217 -17.84 -26.73 -5.45
C VAL A 217 -19.08 -27.37 -4.87
N THR A 218 -18.89 -28.38 -4.01
CA THR A 218 -20.00 -29.08 -3.34
C THR A 218 -19.83 -29.10 -1.83
N ASP A 219 -20.92 -29.37 -1.13
CA ASP A 219 -20.89 -29.72 0.28
C ASP A 219 -20.33 -31.13 0.51
N LYS A 220 -20.31 -31.57 1.77
CA LYS A 220 -19.84 -32.90 2.18
C LYS A 220 -20.72 -34.05 1.68
N HIS A 221 -21.94 -33.77 1.23
CA HIS A 221 -22.89 -34.72 0.68
C HIS A 221 -22.86 -34.78 -0.85
N GLY A 222 -22.06 -33.93 -1.51
CA GLY A 222 -21.97 -33.84 -2.96
C GLY A 222 -23.08 -32.98 -3.59
N GLN A 223 -23.76 -32.13 -2.82
CA GLN A 223 -24.68 -31.15 -3.38
C GLN A 223 -23.91 -29.94 -3.90
N VAL A 224 -24.20 -29.51 -5.13
CA VAL A 224 -23.56 -28.37 -5.77
C VAL A 224 -23.89 -27.09 -5.01
N LEU A 225 -22.86 -26.40 -4.53
CA LEU A 225 -22.99 -25.09 -3.90
C LEU A 225 -22.79 -23.97 -4.93
N ALA A 226 -21.80 -24.10 -5.80
CA ALA A 226 -21.57 -23.16 -6.90
C ALA A 226 -20.71 -23.76 -8.01
N GLN A 227 -20.64 -23.04 -9.14
CA GLN A 227 -19.81 -23.39 -10.28
C GLN A 227 -19.35 -22.12 -11.03
N ASN A 228 -18.19 -22.17 -11.69
CA ASN A 228 -17.79 -21.11 -12.61
C ASN A 228 -18.45 -21.30 -14.00
N ALA A 229 -18.42 -20.27 -14.85
CA ALA A 229 -19.04 -20.30 -16.17
C ALA A 229 -18.49 -21.41 -17.08
N ILE A 230 -17.21 -21.77 -16.92
CA ILE A 230 -16.57 -22.84 -17.67
C ILE A 230 -17.21 -24.19 -17.31
N ALA A 231 -17.45 -24.44 -16.01
CA ALA A 231 -18.09 -25.67 -15.58
C ALA A 231 -19.49 -25.80 -16.18
N SER A 232 -20.29 -24.74 -16.13
CA SER A 232 -21.61 -24.71 -16.76
C SER A 232 -21.55 -25.03 -18.26
N SER A 233 -20.54 -24.54 -18.97
CA SER A 233 -20.33 -24.85 -20.39
C SER A 233 -19.93 -26.31 -20.63
N VAL A 234 -18.97 -26.85 -19.87
CA VAL A 234 -18.50 -28.24 -20.06
C VAL A 234 -19.61 -29.24 -19.70
N LEU A 235 -20.43 -28.90 -18.71
CA LEU A 235 -21.58 -29.69 -18.26
C LEU A 235 -22.87 -29.40 -19.06
N ALA A 236 -22.80 -28.59 -20.11
CA ALA A 236 -23.96 -28.20 -20.94
C ALA A 236 -25.19 -27.73 -20.13
N ASN A 237 -24.96 -26.97 -19.04
CA ASN A 237 -25.98 -26.47 -18.11
C ASN A 237 -26.86 -27.56 -17.44
N GLN A 238 -26.36 -28.79 -17.33
CA GLN A 238 -27.08 -29.90 -16.69
C GLN A 238 -27.13 -29.80 -15.16
N LEU A 239 -26.27 -28.97 -14.55
CA LEU A 239 -26.19 -28.80 -13.09
C LEU A 239 -26.53 -27.38 -12.64
N ARG A 240 -27.29 -27.30 -11.55
CA ARG A 240 -27.63 -26.08 -10.80
C ARG A 240 -27.24 -26.22 -9.34
N THR A 241 -27.20 -25.09 -8.63
CA THR A 241 -27.03 -25.09 -7.17
C THR A 241 -28.14 -25.92 -6.51
N GLY A 242 -27.73 -26.81 -5.60
CA GLY A 242 -28.58 -27.80 -4.92
C GLY A 242 -28.63 -29.17 -5.59
N ASP A 243 -28.25 -29.28 -6.87
CA ASP A 243 -28.27 -30.57 -7.56
C ASP A 243 -27.16 -31.51 -7.05
N PRO A 244 -27.37 -32.83 -7.05
CA PRO A 244 -26.32 -33.77 -6.71
C PRO A 244 -25.29 -33.87 -7.84
N ILE A 245 -24.01 -33.65 -7.52
CA ILE A 245 -22.90 -33.78 -8.49
C ILE A 245 -22.82 -35.19 -9.07
N GLY A 246 -23.28 -36.21 -8.31
CA GLY A 246 -23.33 -37.59 -8.75
C GLY A 246 -24.26 -37.87 -9.94
N SER A 247 -25.04 -36.89 -10.39
CA SER A 247 -25.83 -37.00 -11.62
C SER A 247 -24.98 -36.91 -12.90
N VAL A 248 -23.77 -36.34 -12.81
CA VAL A 248 -22.87 -36.12 -13.96
C VAL A 248 -21.50 -36.77 -13.81
N ILE A 249 -21.13 -37.24 -12.61
CA ILE A 249 -19.87 -37.95 -12.37
C ILE A 249 -20.09 -39.26 -11.61
N ASP A 250 -19.30 -40.28 -11.96
CA ASP A 250 -19.49 -41.63 -11.44
C ASP A 250 -18.79 -41.90 -10.09
N SER A 251 -17.96 -40.96 -9.59
CA SER A 251 -17.22 -41.16 -8.34
C SER A 251 -16.66 -39.88 -7.73
N LEU A 252 -16.64 -39.83 -6.40
CA LEU A 252 -16.03 -38.76 -5.60
C LEU A 252 -14.66 -39.12 -5.02
N THR A 253 -13.95 -40.08 -5.61
CA THR A 253 -12.62 -40.46 -5.12
C THR A 253 -11.63 -39.32 -5.28
N LEU A 254 -10.96 -38.95 -4.18
CA LEU A 254 -10.05 -37.81 -4.12
C LEU A 254 -8.77 -38.02 -4.94
N ASN A 255 -8.24 -36.91 -5.47
CA ASN A 255 -6.89 -36.75 -6.04
C ASN A 255 -6.55 -37.72 -7.18
N ARG A 256 -7.54 -38.16 -7.95
CA ARG A 256 -7.34 -38.97 -9.15
C ARG A 256 -8.09 -38.37 -10.33
N ILE A 257 -7.39 -38.17 -11.44
CA ILE A 257 -8.01 -37.77 -12.71
C ILE A 257 -8.84 -38.95 -13.23
N ARG A 258 -10.09 -38.67 -13.57
CA ARG A 258 -11.05 -39.61 -14.14
C ARG A 258 -11.60 -39.05 -15.44
N LYS A 259 -12.15 -39.92 -16.27
CA LYS A 259 -12.73 -39.58 -17.56
C LYS A 259 -14.18 -40.11 -17.60
N THR A 260 -15.11 -39.24 -17.96
CA THR A 260 -16.46 -39.59 -18.41
C THR A 260 -16.48 -39.67 -19.94
N ASP A 261 -17.61 -40.03 -20.53
CA ASP A 261 -17.77 -40.01 -21.98
C ASP A 261 -17.61 -38.60 -22.59
N GLN A 262 -17.72 -37.54 -21.77
CA GLN A 262 -17.79 -36.15 -22.24
C GLN A 262 -16.63 -35.25 -21.76
N PHE A 263 -16.02 -35.56 -20.60
CA PHE A 263 -14.99 -34.71 -19.99
C PHE A 263 -14.09 -35.47 -19.00
N TYR A 264 -12.96 -34.87 -18.67
CA TYR A 264 -12.09 -35.28 -17.56
C TYR A 264 -12.46 -34.50 -16.31
N TYR A 265 -12.31 -35.13 -15.15
CA TYR A 265 -12.51 -34.46 -13.86
C TYR A 265 -11.54 -34.96 -12.79
N GLN A 266 -11.32 -34.11 -11.80
CA GLN A 266 -10.53 -34.41 -10.60
C GLN A 266 -11.22 -33.81 -9.38
N VAL A 267 -11.37 -34.63 -8.34
CA VAL A 267 -11.99 -34.23 -7.07
C VAL A 267 -10.90 -33.97 -6.04
N GLU A 268 -10.95 -32.80 -5.42
CA GLU A 268 -10.06 -32.39 -4.34
C GLU A 268 -10.89 -32.11 -3.09
N SER A 269 -10.36 -32.45 -1.92
CA SER A 269 -10.97 -32.04 -0.66
C SER A 269 -10.60 -30.58 -0.39
N VAL A 270 -11.63 -29.79 -0.09
CA VAL A 270 -11.48 -28.42 0.39
C VAL A 270 -11.57 -28.48 1.90
N LYS A 271 -10.66 -27.82 2.61
CA LYS A 271 -10.84 -27.62 4.05
C LYS A 271 -12.04 -26.71 4.21
N PRO A 272 -13.14 -27.13 4.86
CA PRO A 272 -14.26 -26.25 5.11
C PRO A 272 -13.72 -25.03 5.85
N MET A 273 -13.97 -23.86 5.29
CA MET A 273 -13.74 -22.63 6.02
C MET A 273 -14.76 -22.67 7.15
N SER A 274 -14.32 -23.10 8.35
CA SER A 274 -15.18 -23.01 9.54
C SER A 274 -15.76 -21.61 9.55
N THR A 275 -17.03 -21.46 9.90
CA THR A 275 -17.69 -20.20 10.25
C THR A 275 -16.94 -19.50 11.39
N ALA A 276 -15.73 -19.04 11.08
CA ALA A 276 -14.98 -18.07 11.83
C ALA A 276 -15.60 -16.76 11.40
N THR A 277 -16.64 -16.36 12.11
CA THR A 277 -16.99 -14.96 12.32
C THR A 277 -15.74 -14.08 12.23
N GLY A 278 -15.58 -13.39 11.10
CA GLY A 278 -14.71 -12.23 10.89
C GLY A 278 -13.20 -12.30 11.19
N SER A 279 -12.64 -13.40 11.72
CA SER A 279 -11.29 -13.33 12.32
C SER A 279 -10.16 -13.97 11.52
N LYS A 280 -10.44 -14.83 10.53
CA LYS A 280 -9.39 -15.47 9.70
C LYS A 280 -9.22 -14.92 8.27
N LEU A 281 -10.18 -14.15 7.74
CA LEU A 281 -9.92 -13.31 6.55
C LEU A 281 -9.13 -12.03 6.88
N ARG A 282 -9.00 -11.69 8.18
CA ARG A 282 -8.20 -10.55 8.66
C ARG A 282 -6.69 -10.77 8.60
N SER A 283 -6.24 -12.00 8.33
CA SER A 283 -4.82 -12.36 8.32
C SER A 283 -4.17 -12.43 6.94
N LEU A 284 -4.90 -12.13 5.86
CA LEU A 284 -4.36 -12.16 4.48
C LEU A 284 -4.64 -10.90 3.64
N GLN A 285 -5.29 -9.87 4.20
CA GLN A 285 -5.18 -8.52 3.65
C GLN A 285 -3.69 -8.13 3.65
N PRO A 286 -3.14 -7.41 2.65
CA PRO A 286 -2.08 -6.46 2.96
C PRO A 286 -2.74 -5.50 3.94
N LYS A 287 -2.55 -5.78 5.23
CA LYS A 287 -3.13 -4.99 6.30
C LYS A 287 -2.68 -3.57 6.00
N THR A 288 -3.57 -2.64 5.69
CA THR A 288 -3.16 -1.27 5.40
C THR A 288 -2.44 -0.71 6.62
N CYS A 289 -1.46 0.15 6.40
CA CYS A 289 -0.63 0.64 7.49
C CYS A 289 -1.52 1.37 8.52
N PRO A 290 -1.70 0.89 9.77
CA PRO A 290 -2.64 1.52 10.71
C PRO A 290 -2.21 2.93 11.16
N ILE A 291 -1.03 3.39 10.72
CA ILE A 291 -0.41 4.66 11.07
C ILE A 291 -0.43 5.69 9.93
N HIS A 292 -0.89 5.32 8.73
CA HIS A 292 -1.13 6.29 7.64
C HIS A 292 -2.62 6.68 7.57
N GLN A 293 -2.88 7.84 6.98
CA GLN A 293 -4.22 8.35 6.71
C GLN A 293 -4.34 8.64 5.19
N GLY A 294 -3.79 7.75 4.37
CA GLY A 294 -3.74 7.91 2.90
C GLY A 294 -2.37 8.31 2.33
N ASP A 295 -1.31 8.35 3.15
CA ASP A 295 0.05 8.58 2.65
C ASP A 295 0.61 7.34 1.96
N GLU A 296 0.90 7.46 0.66
CA GLU A 296 1.37 6.37 -0.21
C GLU A 296 2.81 5.95 0.12
N THR A 297 3.65 6.88 0.59
CA THR A 297 5.06 6.61 0.94
C THR A 297 5.12 5.68 2.15
N ILE A 298 4.28 5.95 3.14
CA ILE A 298 4.19 5.13 4.37
C ILE A 298 3.56 3.78 4.07
N GLU A 299 2.59 3.72 3.16
CA GLU A 299 1.98 2.45 2.73
C GLU A 299 2.98 1.55 2.01
N VAL A 300 3.78 2.10 1.09
CA VAL A 300 4.84 1.34 0.40
C VAL A 300 5.87 0.83 1.39
N ALA A 301 6.37 1.71 2.27
CA ALA A 301 7.29 1.36 3.35
C ALA A 301 6.76 0.20 4.19
N TRP A 302 5.50 0.30 4.60
CA TRP A 302 4.83 -0.72 5.38
C TRP A 302 4.69 -2.06 4.66
N GLN A 303 4.27 -2.06 3.40
CA GLN A 303 4.13 -3.30 2.61
C GLN A 303 5.48 -4.00 2.43
N GLN A 304 6.55 -3.24 2.23
CA GLN A 304 7.91 -3.76 2.16
C GLN A 304 8.35 -4.35 3.51
N ALA A 305 8.12 -3.62 4.61
CA ALA A 305 8.46 -4.06 5.97
C ALA A 305 7.77 -5.39 6.34
N THR A 306 6.47 -5.51 6.05
CA THR A 306 5.69 -6.71 6.34
C THR A 306 6.24 -7.94 5.60
N LYS A 307 6.57 -7.80 4.31
CA LYS A 307 7.15 -8.88 3.49
C LYS A 307 8.53 -9.35 3.98
N VAL A 308 9.35 -8.41 4.45
CA VAL A 308 10.72 -8.66 4.91
C VAL A 308 10.72 -9.28 6.31
N MET A 309 9.83 -8.83 7.19
CA MET A 309 9.70 -9.33 8.55
C MET A 309 9.35 -10.83 8.59
N ASP A 310 8.43 -11.29 7.73
CA ASP A 310 8.07 -12.71 7.66
C ASP A 310 9.22 -13.61 7.15
N LYS A 311 10.21 -13.03 6.47
CA LYS A 311 11.43 -13.73 6.01
C LYS A 311 12.60 -13.61 6.99
N LYS A 312 12.40 -12.98 8.16
CA LYS A 312 13.45 -12.67 9.15
C LYS A 312 14.67 -11.94 8.55
N ILE A 313 14.48 -11.11 7.52
CA ILE A 313 15.54 -10.28 6.92
C ILE A 313 15.68 -8.98 7.73
N GLY A 314 16.90 -8.50 7.99
CA GLY A 314 17.15 -7.30 8.79
C GLY A 314 16.33 -6.08 8.32
N LEU A 315 15.79 -5.31 9.28
CA LEU A 315 14.95 -4.14 9.02
C LEU A 315 15.53 -2.91 9.73
N VAL A 316 15.86 -1.88 8.93
CA VAL A 316 16.36 -0.59 9.37
C VAL A 316 15.29 0.47 9.12
N ILE A 317 14.91 1.21 10.16
CA ILE A 317 13.89 2.27 10.08
C ILE A 317 14.55 3.61 10.38
N SER A 318 14.71 4.41 9.35
CA SER A 318 15.26 5.77 9.41
C SER A 318 14.15 6.81 9.43
N GLY A 319 14.44 7.99 9.98
CA GLY A 319 13.53 9.14 9.96
C GLY A 319 13.72 10.05 11.15
N GLU A 320 13.26 11.28 11.05
CA GLU A 320 13.39 12.27 12.13
C GLU A 320 12.77 11.79 13.45
N THR A 321 13.23 12.37 14.56
CA THR A 321 12.66 12.08 15.88
C THR A 321 11.19 12.47 15.92
N GLY A 322 10.34 11.57 16.43
CA GLY A 322 8.90 11.82 16.57
C GLY A 322 8.06 11.51 15.31
N THR A 323 8.62 10.91 14.26
CA THR A 323 7.88 10.48 13.06
C THR A 323 7.01 9.23 13.25
N GLY A 324 7.17 8.52 14.38
CA GLY A 324 6.34 7.35 14.72
C GLY A 324 7.00 5.99 14.50
N LYS A 325 8.34 5.91 14.41
CA LYS A 325 9.11 4.66 14.26
C LYS A 325 8.67 3.54 15.23
N ASN A 326 8.47 3.87 16.51
CA ASN A 326 8.08 2.88 17.52
C ASN A 326 6.66 2.37 17.32
N GLU A 327 5.76 3.23 16.88
CA GLU A 327 4.38 2.84 16.57
C GLU A 327 4.32 2.00 15.29
N LEU A 328 5.16 2.30 14.29
CA LEU A 328 5.34 1.46 13.10
C LEU A 328 5.78 0.03 13.51
N VAL A 329 6.79 -0.11 14.36
CA VAL A 329 7.28 -1.42 14.79
C VAL A 329 6.25 -2.20 15.59
N LYS A 330 5.54 -1.54 16.52
CA LYS A 330 4.43 -2.18 17.25
C LYS A 330 3.33 -2.66 16.31
N ALA A 331 3.00 -1.85 15.31
CA ALA A 331 2.01 -2.19 14.31
C ALA A 331 2.47 -3.38 13.45
N LEU A 332 3.73 -3.40 13.01
CA LEU A 332 4.32 -4.52 12.26
C LEU A 332 4.34 -5.81 13.10
N HIS A 333 4.79 -5.74 14.36
CA HIS A 333 4.83 -6.89 15.26
C HIS A 333 3.47 -7.53 15.44
N LYS A 334 2.43 -6.74 15.78
CA LYS A 334 1.04 -7.20 15.92
C LYS A 334 0.50 -7.91 14.70
N GLN A 335 1.10 -7.65 13.55
CA GLN A 335 0.62 -8.13 12.27
C GLN A 335 1.46 -9.23 11.63
N SER A 336 2.69 -9.39 12.10
CA SER A 336 3.63 -10.43 11.65
C SER A 336 3.23 -11.82 12.15
N SER A 337 3.88 -12.84 11.57
CA SER A 337 3.91 -14.21 12.11
C SER A 337 4.43 -14.31 13.56
N LEU A 338 5.11 -13.26 14.07
CA LEU A 338 5.65 -13.17 15.43
C LEU A 338 4.73 -12.41 16.40
N ALA A 339 3.47 -12.13 16.05
CA ALA A 339 2.56 -11.34 16.88
C ALA A 339 2.36 -11.88 18.32
N ASN A 340 2.40 -13.21 18.49
CA ASN A 340 2.27 -13.88 19.79
C ASN A 340 3.61 -14.07 20.53
N LYS A 341 4.72 -13.60 19.95
CA LYS A 341 6.08 -13.70 20.50
C LYS A 341 6.47 -12.39 21.20
N PRO A 342 7.45 -12.40 22.12
CA PRO A 342 7.83 -11.19 22.84
C PRO A 342 8.35 -10.12 21.87
N LEU A 343 7.86 -8.89 22.04
CA LEU A 343 8.46 -7.68 21.47
C LEU A 343 9.13 -6.93 22.63
N VAL A 344 10.45 -7.05 22.71
CA VAL A 344 11.25 -6.32 23.68
C VAL A 344 11.82 -5.10 22.98
N SER A 345 11.60 -3.92 23.56
CA SER A 345 12.12 -2.66 23.03
C SER A 345 13.09 -2.03 24.02
N ILE A 346 14.14 -1.43 23.50
CA ILE A 346 15.11 -0.66 24.25
C ILE A 346 15.50 0.56 23.41
N ASN A 347 15.53 1.72 24.06
CA ASN A 347 16.03 2.94 23.45
C ASN A 347 17.49 3.11 23.91
N CYS A 348 18.42 3.09 22.94
CA CYS A 348 19.85 3.16 23.20
C CYS A 348 20.31 4.56 23.63
N GLY A 349 19.61 5.63 23.24
CA GLY A 349 19.92 7.00 23.63
C GLY A 349 19.40 7.40 25.02
N ALA A 350 18.45 6.66 25.59
CA ALA A 350 17.84 6.96 26.88
C ALA A 350 18.66 6.47 28.09
N LEU A 351 19.62 5.58 27.87
CA LEU A 351 20.43 4.95 28.91
C LEU A 351 21.88 5.44 28.83
N PRO A 352 22.57 5.60 29.98
CA PRO A 352 24.00 5.85 29.99
C PRO A 352 24.79 4.74 29.28
N ASN A 353 25.88 5.13 28.61
CA ASN A 353 26.75 4.21 27.85
C ASN A 353 27.28 3.04 28.68
N ASP A 354 27.49 3.23 29.98
CA ASP A 354 28.00 2.17 30.85
C ASP A 354 26.92 1.13 31.23
N LEU A 355 25.64 1.49 31.14
CA LEU A 355 24.52 0.64 31.52
C LEU A 355 23.89 -0.08 30.32
N ILE A 356 24.03 0.43 29.10
CA ILE A 356 23.39 -0.14 27.91
C ILE A 356 23.83 -1.59 27.65
N GLU A 357 25.10 -1.92 27.89
CA GLU A 357 25.59 -3.30 27.75
C GLU A 357 24.92 -4.25 28.75
N SER A 358 24.80 -3.80 30.00
CA SER A 358 24.19 -4.59 31.06
C SER A 358 22.69 -4.81 30.82
N GLU A 359 22.00 -3.82 30.24
CA GLU A 359 20.61 -3.94 29.85
C GLU A 359 20.44 -4.88 28.65
N LEU A 360 21.27 -4.75 27.61
CA LEU A 360 21.16 -5.57 26.39
C LEU A 360 21.49 -7.05 26.65
N PHE A 361 22.66 -7.31 27.25
CA PHE A 361 23.23 -8.65 27.33
C PHE A 361 23.03 -9.33 28.70
N GLY A 362 22.61 -8.57 29.71
CA GLY A 362 22.46 -9.06 31.07
C GLY A 362 23.80 -9.15 31.81
N TYR A 363 23.73 -9.49 33.10
CA TYR A 363 24.90 -9.67 33.95
C TYR A 363 24.68 -10.80 34.96
N ALA A 364 25.76 -11.54 35.24
CA ALA A 364 25.76 -12.56 36.27
C ALA A 364 25.71 -11.94 37.68
N PRO A 365 25.20 -12.67 38.69
CA PRO A 365 25.30 -12.25 40.09
C PRO A 365 26.73 -11.87 40.48
N GLY A 366 26.91 -10.67 41.04
CA GLY A 366 28.23 -10.19 41.50
C GLY A 366 29.18 -9.71 40.39
N ALA A 367 28.70 -9.47 39.16
CA ALA A 367 29.54 -9.06 38.03
C ALA A 367 30.29 -7.72 38.24
N PHE A 368 29.72 -6.79 38.99
CA PHE A 368 30.34 -5.50 39.32
C PHE A 368 29.79 -4.94 40.65
N THR A 369 30.47 -3.92 41.19
CA THR A 369 30.06 -3.25 42.43
C THR A 369 28.70 -2.57 42.27
N GLY A 370 27.69 -3.00 43.03
CA GLY A 370 26.31 -2.50 42.93
C GLY A 370 25.38 -3.35 42.06
N ALA A 371 25.87 -4.45 41.48
CA ALA A 371 25.02 -5.38 40.74
C ALA A 371 23.98 -6.06 41.64
N ASN A 372 22.78 -6.27 41.11
CA ASN A 372 21.74 -7.00 41.83
C ASN A 372 22.22 -8.42 42.18
N PRO A 373 22.10 -8.89 43.45
CA PRO A 373 22.50 -10.23 43.86
C PRO A 373 21.83 -11.36 43.06
N LYS A 374 20.69 -11.09 42.41
CA LYS A 374 19.98 -12.06 41.56
C LYS A 374 20.43 -12.05 40.10
N GLY A 375 21.34 -11.14 39.71
CA GLY A 375 21.71 -10.90 38.32
C GLY A 375 20.58 -10.26 37.51
N PHE A 376 20.84 -10.04 36.23
CA PHE A 376 19.83 -9.57 35.27
C PHE A 376 19.94 -10.36 33.97
N GLU A 377 18.80 -10.80 33.45
CA GLU A 377 18.75 -11.67 32.28
C GLU A 377 19.19 -10.98 30.97
N GLY A 378 18.95 -9.68 30.83
CA GLY A 378 19.25 -8.94 29.60
C GLY A 378 18.12 -8.98 28.56
N ARG A 379 18.03 -7.94 27.73
CA ARG A 379 16.96 -7.80 26.72
C ARG A 379 17.03 -8.85 25.62
N PHE A 380 18.21 -9.30 25.22
CA PHE A 380 18.33 -10.35 24.20
C PHE A 380 17.69 -11.67 24.64
N ARG A 381 17.91 -12.06 25.88
CA ARG A 381 17.35 -13.30 26.44
C ARG A 381 15.85 -13.17 26.67
N GLN A 382 15.37 -12.01 27.14
CA GLN A 382 13.93 -11.71 27.23
C GLN A 382 13.22 -11.74 25.86
N ALA A 383 13.92 -11.37 24.80
CA ALA A 383 13.40 -11.35 23.42
C ALA A 383 13.50 -12.70 22.70
N ASN A 384 14.01 -13.75 23.37
CA ASN A 384 14.27 -15.04 22.73
C ASN A 384 12.99 -15.63 22.10
N GLY A 385 13.10 -16.04 20.84
CA GLY A 385 12.00 -16.54 20.02
C GLY A 385 11.06 -15.44 19.49
N GLY A 386 11.39 -14.17 19.68
CA GLY A 386 10.60 -13.01 19.27
C GLY A 386 11.43 -11.90 18.63
N ILE A 387 11.07 -10.65 18.91
CA ILE A 387 11.64 -9.45 18.31
C ILE A 387 12.35 -8.61 19.38
N LEU A 388 13.59 -8.21 19.08
CA LEU A 388 14.29 -7.15 19.80
C LEU A 388 14.32 -5.89 18.93
N PHE A 389 13.67 -4.84 19.41
CA PHE A 389 13.65 -3.54 18.77
C PHE A 389 14.64 -2.59 19.44
N LEU A 390 15.65 -2.16 18.69
CA LEU A 390 16.68 -1.21 19.13
C LEU A 390 16.36 0.17 18.54
N ASP A 391 15.78 1.04 19.37
CA ASP A 391 15.51 2.43 19.00
C ASP A 391 16.77 3.28 19.24
N GLU A 392 17.01 4.23 18.34
CA GLU A 392 18.19 5.10 18.36
C GLU A 392 19.53 4.35 18.38
N ILE A 393 19.66 3.32 17.54
CA ILE A 393 20.86 2.45 17.45
C ILE A 393 22.16 3.23 17.18
N ALA A 394 22.04 4.41 16.57
CA ALA A 394 23.15 5.31 16.32
C ALA A 394 23.85 5.80 17.60
N ASP A 395 23.16 5.78 18.74
CA ASP A 395 23.71 6.21 20.02
C ASP A 395 24.34 5.04 20.80
N LEU A 396 24.46 3.84 20.19
CA LEU A 396 25.09 2.68 20.79
C LEU A 396 26.63 2.82 20.80
N PRO A 397 27.32 2.65 21.95
CA PRO A 397 28.77 2.71 22.02
C PRO A 397 29.48 1.61 21.21
N LEU A 398 30.69 1.89 20.71
CA LEU A 398 31.48 0.96 19.87
C LEU A 398 31.73 -0.42 20.52
N ASN A 399 31.92 -0.47 21.84
CA ASN A 399 32.11 -1.74 22.57
C ASN A 399 30.83 -2.59 22.54
N ALA A 400 29.68 -1.95 22.78
CA ALA A 400 28.37 -2.60 22.70
C ALA A 400 28.04 -3.02 21.26
N GLN A 401 28.44 -2.24 20.25
CA GLN A 401 28.34 -2.61 18.83
C GLN A 401 29.13 -3.89 18.51
N SER A 402 30.35 -4.03 19.03
CA SER A 402 31.17 -5.23 18.84
C SER A 402 30.50 -6.48 19.41
N ARG A 403 29.94 -6.39 20.63
CA ARG A 403 29.21 -7.52 21.22
C ARG A 403 27.90 -7.81 20.52
N LEU A 404 27.17 -6.77 20.11
CA LEU A 404 25.95 -6.93 19.31
C LEU A 404 26.23 -7.73 18.04
N LEU A 405 27.33 -7.44 17.34
CA LEU A 405 27.75 -8.20 16.16
C LEU A 405 27.95 -9.69 16.47
N HIS A 406 28.67 -10.02 17.55
CA HIS A 406 28.88 -11.40 17.97
C HIS A 406 27.56 -12.12 18.28
N VAL A 407 26.64 -11.49 19.00
CA VAL A 407 25.32 -12.07 19.27
C VAL A 407 24.53 -12.32 17.97
N LEU A 408 24.59 -11.39 17.02
CA LEU A 408 23.92 -11.53 15.73
C LEU A 408 24.51 -12.64 14.86
N GLN A 409 25.83 -12.85 14.91
CA GLN A 409 26.55 -13.86 14.15
C GLN A 409 26.43 -15.25 14.77
N ASP A 410 26.80 -15.38 16.04
CA ASP A 410 26.94 -16.65 16.75
C ASP A 410 25.61 -17.14 17.35
N LYS A 411 24.59 -16.26 17.42
CA LYS A 411 23.27 -16.55 18.01
C LYS A 411 23.37 -17.00 19.47
N VAL A 412 24.34 -16.44 20.20
CA VAL A 412 24.61 -16.75 21.59
C VAL A 412 24.86 -15.45 22.35
N VAL A 413 24.38 -15.37 23.59
CA VAL A 413 24.63 -14.27 24.52
C VAL A 413 25.41 -14.77 25.72
N VAL A 414 26.45 -14.03 26.08
CA VAL A 414 27.22 -14.23 27.31
C VAL A 414 26.96 -13.02 28.21
N PRO A 415 26.34 -13.20 29.40
CA PRO A 415 26.14 -12.11 30.34
C PRO A 415 27.46 -11.52 30.82
N LEU A 416 27.46 -10.23 31.15
CA LEU A 416 28.60 -9.56 31.76
C LEU A 416 29.05 -10.29 33.04
N GLY A 417 30.36 -10.52 33.16
CA GLY A 417 30.95 -11.23 34.29
C GLY A 417 30.63 -12.72 34.38
N GLY A 418 29.89 -13.27 33.40
CA GLY A 418 29.58 -14.69 33.30
C GLY A 418 30.44 -15.42 32.25
N THR A 419 30.60 -16.73 32.42
CA THR A 419 31.23 -17.62 31.44
C THR A 419 30.23 -18.49 30.68
N GLN A 420 29.00 -18.58 31.19
CA GLN A 420 27.94 -19.38 30.59
C GLN A 420 27.36 -18.68 29.36
N SER A 421 27.33 -19.42 28.26
CA SER A 421 26.74 -19.02 26.98
C SER A 421 25.28 -19.47 26.89
N TYR A 422 24.40 -18.60 26.41
CA TYR A 422 22.98 -18.88 26.22
C TYR A 422 22.60 -18.71 24.75
N PRO A 423 22.09 -19.75 24.06
CA PRO A 423 21.62 -19.61 22.68
C PRO A 423 20.36 -18.75 22.62
N VAL A 424 20.28 -17.86 21.62
CA VAL A 424 19.14 -16.97 21.40
C VAL A 424 18.73 -16.92 19.92
N ASP A 425 17.44 -17.09 19.63
CA ASP A 425 16.84 -16.83 18.31
C ASP A 425 16.03 -15.54 18.37
N VAL A 426 16.67 -14.43 18.03
CA VAL A 426 16.05 -13.10 18.07
C VAL A 426 16.08 -12.48 16.68
N TYR A 427 14.93 -11.96 16.27
CA TYR A 427 14.82 -11.10 15.11
C TYR A 427 15.04 -9.64 15.54
N VAL A 428 16.04 -8.98 14.97
CA VAL A 428 16.43 -7.63 15.36
C VAL A 428 15.88 -6.61 14.37
N ILE A 429 15.19 -5.60 14.88
CA ILE A 429 14.74 -4.43 14.13
C ILE A 429 15.45 -3.23 14.73
N VAL A 430 16.02 -2.36 13.89
CA VAL A 430 16.73 -1.17 14.36
C VAL A 430 16.08 0.09 13.81
N ALA A 431 16.10 1.15 14.62
CA ALA A 431 15.67 2.47 14.21
C ALA A 431 16.75 3.51 14.49
N SER A 432 16.88 4.50 13.60
CA SER A 432 17.82 5.61 13.75
C SER A 432 17.19 6.93 13.33
N HIS A 433 17.63 8.02 13.94
CA HIS A 433 17.36 9.39 13.46
C HIS A 433 18.56 9.99 12.71
N LYS A 434 19.74 9.37 12.81
CA LYS A 434 20.98 9.76 12.12
C LYS A 434 21.19 8.88 10.88
N ASN A 435 21.92 9.41 9.90
CA ASN A 435 22.34 8.65 8.73
C ASN A 435 23.46 7.67 9.12
N LEU A 436 23.11 6.39 9.27
CA LEU A 436 24.07 5.35 9.70
C LEU A 436 25.22 5.16 8.69
N SER A 437 24.96 5.31 7.38
CA SER A 437 26.00 5.22 6.35
C SER A 437 27.06 6.31 6.48
N GLU A 438 26.65 7.53 6.85
CA GLU A 438 27.60 8.62 7.14
C GLU A 438 28.40 8.36 8.42
N MET A 439 27.75 7.81 9.46
CA MET A 439 28.43 7.46 10.71
C MET A 439 29.47 6.34 10.52
N VAL A 440 29.22 5.40 9.61
CA VAL A 440 30.21 4.38 9.21
C VAL A 440 31.42 5.05 8.56
N ASN A 441 31.20 5.97 7.63
CA ASN A 441 32.30 6.70 6.97
C ASN A 441 33.13 7.55 7.96
N ASN A 442 32.50 8.03 9.03
CA ASN A 442 33.16 8.81 10.09
C ASN A 442 33.79 7.95 11.20
N GLY A 443 33.63 6.62 11.16
CA GLY A 443 34.16 5.70 12.18
C GLY A 443 33.38 5.70 13.50
N GLU A 444 32.19 6.32 13.53
CA GLU A 444 31.32 6.36 14.72
C GLU A 444 30.41 5.12 14.81
N PHE A 445 30.24 4.41 13.70
CA PHE A 445 29.50 3.14 13.62
C PHE A 445 30.32 2.10 12.88
N ARG A 446 30.34 0.85 13.35
CA ARG A 446 31.14 -0.19 12.72
C ARG A 446 30.52 -0.67 11.40
N GLU A 447 31.35 -0.75 10.38
CA GLU A 447 30.97 -1.20 9.03
C GLU A 447 30.46 -2.66 9.02
N ASP A 448 31.12 -3.56 9.77
CA ASP A 448 30.75 -4.97 9.87
C ASP A 448 29.37 -5.18 10.50
N LEU A 449 29.05 -4.41 11.55
CA LEU A 449 27.73 -4.38 12.16
C LEU A 449 26.69 -3.79 11.21
N TRP A 450 27.04 -2.72 10.49
CA TRP A 450 26.14 -2.11 9.51
C TRP A 450 25.69 -3.13 8.45
N TYR A 451 26.62 -3.85 7.81
CA TYR A 451 26.27 -4.87 6.82
C TYR A 451 25.48 -6.06 7.39
N ARG A 452 25.63 -6.35 8.68
CA ARG A 452 24.82 -7.40 9.33
C ARG A 452 23.39 -6.96 9.63
N LEU A 453 23.19 -5.67 9.89
CA LEU A 453 21.87 -5.08 10.18
C LEU A 453 21.13 -4.67 8.90
N GLU A 454 21.86 -4.23 7.88
CA GLU A 454 21.33 -3.75 6.61
C GLU A 454 20.72 -4.90 5.79
N GLY A 455 19.40 -4.99 5.83
CA GLY A 455 18.60 -5.78 4.89
C GLY A 455 17.72 -4.86 4.07
N LEU A 456 16.54 -4.54 4.60
CA LEU A 456 15.67 -3.50 4.06
C LEU A 456 15.81 -2.21 4.88
N SER A 457 16.11 -1.11 4.20
CA SER A 457 16.11 0.23 4.78
C SER A 457 14.86 1.00 4.38
N ILE A 458 14.11 1.48 5.37
CA ILE A 458 12.89 2.26 5.20
C ILE A 458 13.09 3.63 5.82
N THR A 459 12.71 4.68 5.09
CA THR A 459 12.72 6.04 5.64
C THR A 459 11.28 6.51 5.86
N LEU A 460 10.94 6.84 7.11
CA LEU A 460 9.68 7.50 7.42
C LEU A 460 9.78 9.00 7.14
N PRO A 461 8.87 9.57 6.34
CA PRO A 461 8.87 10.99 6.04
C PRO A 461 8.55 11.82 7.29
N SER A 462 9.10 13.02 7.35
CA SER A 462 8.71 14.02 8.34
C SER A 462 7.29 14.49 8.09
N VAL A 463 6.59 15.00 9.11
CA VAL A 463 5.17 15.38 8.97
C VAL A 463 4.98 16.52 7.96
N ARG A 464 6.00 17.38 7.75
CA ARG A 464 5.98 18.40 6.71
C ARG A 464 5.94 17.84 5.28
N GLU A 465 6.47 16.65 5.06
CA GLU A 465 6.53 15.98 3.75
C GLU A 465 5.32 15.06 3.50
N ARG A 466 4.47 14.86 4.51
CA ARG A 466 3.32 13.95 4.45
C ARG A 466 2.12 14.58 3.75
N MET A 467 1.53 13.84 2.82
CA MET A 467 0.32 14.26 2.09
C MET A 467 -0.94 14.10 2.95
N ASP A 468 -0.89 13.24 3.97
CA ASP A 468 -2.00 12.93 4.87
C ASP A 468 -2.07 13.82 6.12
N LYS A 469 -1.27 14.91 6.19
CA LYS A 469 -1.09 15.76 7.38
C LYS A 469 -2.41 16.23 8.01
N GLN A 470 -3.35 16.73 7.20
CA GLN A 470 -4.63 17.24 7.70
C GLN A 470 -5.48 16.15 8.36
N LEU A 471 -5.56 14.97 7.73
CA LEU A 471 -6.31 13.83 8.28
C LEU A 471 -5.59 13.22 9.47
N LEU A 472 -4.25 13.21 9.48
CA LEU A 472 -3.43 12.80 10.61
C LEU A 472 -3.71 13.67 11.86
N ILE A 473 -3.75 14.99 11.70
CA ILE A 473 -4.08 15.93 12.80
C ILE A 473 -5.49 15.65 13.34
N LYS A 474 -6.48 15.49 12.46
CA LYS A 474 -7.87 15.13 12.85
C LYS A 474 -7.92 13.82 13.64
N THR A 475 -7.26 12.78 13.16
CA THR A 475 -7.24 11.46 13.81
C THR A 475 -6.47 11.47 15.13
N ILE A 476 -5.42 12.29 15.27
CA ILE A 476 -4.73 12.45 16.55
C ILE A 476 -5.60 13.24 17.53
N PHE A 477 -6.28 14.28 17.06
CA PHE A 477 -7.18 15.09 17.88
C PHE A 477 -8.35 14.26 18.42
N SER A 478 -8.99 13.44 17.59
CA SER A 478 -10.11 12.59 18.00
C SER A 478 -9.76 11.53 19.06
N LYS A 479 -8.48 11.16 19.20
CA LYS A 479 -8.00 10.28 20.29
C LYS A 479 -7.94 10.97 21.65
N HIS A 480 -7.90 12.30 21.65
CA HIS A 480 -7.79 13.11 22.86
C HIS A 480 -9.06 13.90 23.16
N SER A 481 -9.89 14.17 22.15
CA SER A 481 -11.18 14.83 22.33
C SER A 481 -12.22 13.87 22.90
N LYS A 482 -13.14 14.40 23.71
CA LYS A 482 -14.26 13.62 24.26
C LYS A 482 -15.51 13.65 23.38
N ASN A 483 -15.65 14.69 22.56
CA ASN A 483 -16.63 14.89 21.48
C ASN A 483 -16.38 16.20 20.67
N GLN A 484 -15.24 16.87 20.89
CA GLN A 484 -14.94 18.12 20.18
C GLN A 484 -14.42 17.85 18.76
N THR A 485 -14.68 18.78 17.84
CA THR A 485 -14.06 18.88 16.51
C THR A 485 -13.10 20.06 16.43
N LEU A 486 -12.24 20.11 15.41
CA LEU A 486 -11.46 21.30 15.09
C LEU A 486 -12.23 22.15 14.09
N SER A 487 -12.30 23.47 14.28
CA SER A 487 -12.79 24.35 13.23
C SER A 487 -11.84 24.36 12.03
N ASP A 488 -12.36 24.73 10.85
CA ASP A 488 -11.57 24.76 9.62
C ASP A 488 -10.39 25.74 9.72
N ASP A 489 -10.58 26.90 10.37
CA ASP A 489 -9.52 27.90 10.58
C ASP A 489 -8.36 27.35 11.44
N VAL A 490 -8.68 26.65 12.53
CA VAL A 490 -7.68 26.04 13.42
C VAL A 490 -6.96 24.91 12.68
N LEU A 491 -7.69 24.11 11.92
CA LEU A 491 -7.11 23.02 11.13
C LEU A 491 -6.17 23.54 10.03
N GLU A 492 -6.54 24.63 9.35
CA GLU A 492 -5.70 25.27 8.34
C GLU A 492 -4.39 25.76 8.97
N LEU A 493 -4.49 26.47 10.10
CA LEU A 493 -3.32 26.95 10.85
C LEU A 493 -2.39 25.80 11.24
N LEU A 494 -2.94 24.71 11.76
CA LEU A 494 -2.18 23.52 12.16
C LEU A 494 -1.57 22.80 10.94
N THR A 495 -2.22 22.80 9.78
CA THR A 495 -1.73 22.14 8.56
C THR A 495 -0.56 22.90 7.93
N GLN A 496 -0.57 24.23 8.01
CA GLN A 496 0.47 25.11 7.47
C GLN A 496 1.78 25.07 8.26
N TYR A 497 1.77 24.58 9.49
CA TYR A 497 2.99 24.45 10.29
C TYR A 497 3.82 23.23 9.88
N SER A 498 5.14 23.36 10.00
CA SER A 498 6.12 22.34 9.57
C SER A 498 6.24 21.17 10.55
N TRP A 499 5.85 21.36 11.82
CA TRP A 499 5.93 20.36 12.88
C TRP A 499 7.35 19.80 13.07
N PRO A 500 8.33 20.61 13.54
CA PRO A 500 9.70 20.13 13.77
C PRO A 500 9.78 18.98 14.80
N GLY A 501 8.84 18.88 15.73
CA GLY A 501 8.71 17.74 16.65
C GLY A 501 7.82 16.61 16.12
N ASN A 502 7.46 16.64 14.84
CA ASN A 502 6.66 15.64 14.13
C ASN A 502 5.38 15.26 14.92
N ILE A 503 5.01 13.98 14.95
CA ILE A 503 3.77 13.49 15.57
C ILE A 503 3.75 13.76 17.08
N ARG A 504 4.91 13.77 17.75
CA ARG A 504 5.02 14.01 19.20
C ARG A 504 4.57 15.44 19.57
N GLU A 505 4.93 16.42 18.74
CA GLU A 505 4.50 17.81 18.92
C GLU A 505 3.01 17.98 18.61
N ILE A 506 2.51 17.32 17.57
CA ILE A 506 1.08 17.32 17.22
C ILE A 506 0.26 16.74 18.37
N GLN A 507 0.63 15.59 18.92
CA GLN A 507 -0.07 14.98 20.05
C GLN A 507 -0.15 15.90 21.27
N SER A 508 0.97 16.55 21.61
CA SER A 508 1.02 17.49 22.73
C SER A 508 0.09 18.70 22.49
N THR A 509 0.08 19.22 21.26
CA THR A 509 -0.74 20.36 20.86
C THR A 509 -2.22 19.99 20.83
N CYS A 510 -2.59 18.88 20.20
CA CYS A 510 -3.96 18.38 20.16
C CYS A 510 -4.51 18.09 21.56
N ARG A 511 -3.70 17.52 22.47
CA ARG A 511 -4.09 17.28 23.86
C ARG A 511 -4.38 18.59 24.60
N LEU A 512 -3.55 19.61 24.39
CA LEU A 512 -3.77 20.94 24.97
C LEU A 512 -5.07 21.56 24.46
N LEU A 513 -5.29 21.55 23.14
CA LEU A 513 -6.51 22.08 22.53
C LEU A 513 -7.77 21.35 23.02
N ALA A 514 -7.72 20.02 23.10
CA ALA A 514 -8.84 19.22 23.61
C ALA A 514 -9.14 19.46 25.10
N ALA A 515 -8.13 19.84 25.88
CA ALA A 515 -8.26 20.13 27.31
C ALA A 515 -8.76 21.55 27.59
N LEU A 516 -8.51 22.50 26.69
CA LEU A 516 -8.92 23.90 26.84
C LEU A 516 -10.27 24.22 26.22
N CYS A 517 -10.77 23.38 25.30
CA CYS A 517 -12.05 23.59 24.67
C CYS A 517 -13.18 22.97 25.50
N ASP A 518 -14.07 23.81 26.03
CA ASP A 518 -15.26 23.37 26.78
C ASP A 518 -16.49 23.20 25.87
N HIS A 519 -16.33 23.34 24.55
CA HIS A 519 -17.44 23.42 23.56
C HIS A 519 -17.35 22.29 22.52
N SER A 520 -18.31 22.23 21.59
CA SER A 520 -18.34 21.18 20.56
C SER A 520 -17.28 21.34 19.46
N SER A 521 -16.72 22.53 19.28
CA SER A 521 -15.68 22.80 18.29
C SER A 521 -14.61 23.71 18.88
N VAL A 522 -13.33 23.38 18.65
CA VAL A 522 -12.19 24.23 18.99
C VAL A 522 -12.14 25.36 17.98
N GLU A 523 -12.32 26.59 18.46
CA GLU A 523 -12.21 27.79 17.66
C GLU A 523 -10.87 28.50 17.87
N MET A 524 -10.58 29.51 17.06
CA MET A 524 -9.34 30.30 17.18
C MET A 524 -9.20 30.98 18.54
N ALA A 525 -10.31 31.29 19.21
CA ALA A 525 -10.32 31.86 20.56
C ALA A 525 -9.80 30.88 21.63
N ASP A 526 -9.95 29.58 21.42
CA ASP A 526 -9.52 28.52 22.35
C ASP A 526 -8.04 28.16 22.20
N VAL A 527 -7.40 28.60 21.11
CA VAL A 527 -5.97 28.36 20.86
C VAL A 527 -5.14 29.34 21.69
N PRO A 528 -4.31 28.87 22.65
CA PRO A 528 -3.50 29.77 23.48
C PRO A 528 -2.59 30.67 22.65
N ALA A 529 -2.40 31.91 23.09
CA ALA A 529 -1.50 32.87 22.44
C ALA A 529 -0.09 32.30 22.24
N THR A 530 0.42 31.50 23.18
CA THR A 530 1.72 30.81 23.07
C THR A 530 1.80 29.85 21.88
N VAL A 531 0.70 29.14 21.58
CA VAL A 531 0.59 28.24 20.43
C VAL A 531 0.43 29.06 19.14
N GLN A 532 -0.40 30.11 19.15
CA GLN A 532 -0.56 30.99 18.00
C GLN A 532 0.76 31.67 17.61
N ASP A 533 1.49 32.21 18.59
CA ASP A 533 2.79 32.87 18.40
C ASP A 533 3.83 31.88 17.90
N LYS A 534 3.86 30.66 18.43
CA LYS A 534 4.76 29.61 17.94
C LYS A 534 4.48 29.25 16.48
N LEU A 535 3.21 29.09 16.10
CA LEU A 535 2.78 28.78 14.74
C LEU A 535 3.05 29.94 13.77
N ARG A 536 2.93 31.20 14.23
CA ARG A 536 3.19 32.42 13.44
C ARG A 536 4.68 32.75 13.30
N ASN A 537 5.46 32.65 14.37
CA ASN A 537 6.89 32.98 14.38
C ASN A 537 7.70 32.00 13.52
N TYR A 538 7.26 30.74 13.41
CA TYR A 538 7.93 29.77 12.55
C TYR A 538 7.80 30.12 11.06
N LYS A 539 6.65 30.65 10.60
CA LYS A 539 6.49 31.20 9.24
C LYS A 539 7.47 32.34 8.94
N GLN A 540 7.76 33.19 9.95
CA GLN A 540 8.75 34.26 9.78
C GLN A 540 10.19 33.72 9.72
N SER A 541 10.50 32.64 10.45
CA SER A 541 11.82 31.99 10.40
C SER A 541 12.08 31.18 9.11
N GLU A 542 11.04 30.57 8.52
CA GLU A 542 11.13 29.92 7.19
C GLU A 542 11.31 30.97 6.07
N ASN A 543 10.64 32.12 6.18
CA ASN A 543 10.89 33.26 5.28
C ASN A 543 12.29 33.87 5.49
N ALA A 544 12.88 33.77 6.68
CA ALA A 544 14.27 34.16 6.91
C ALA A 544 15.29 33.16 6.35
N THR A 545 14.92 31.87 6.18
CA THR A 545 15.76 30.89 5.46
C THR A 545 15.66 31.06 3.94
N SER A 546 14.54 31.57 3.42
CA SER A 546 14.39 32.07 2.03
C SER A 546 15.29 33.28 1.70
N LEU A 547 15.74 34.06 2.68
CA LEU A 547 16.77 35.08 2.43
C LEU A 547 18.11 34.48 1.99
N ALA A 548 18.43 33.23 2.34
CA ALA A 548 19.67 32.58 1.88
C ALA A 548 19.62 32.22 0.39
N SER A 549 18.48 31.72 -0.11
CA SER A 549 18.27 31.46 -1.55
C SER A 549 18.15 32.78 -2.34
N THR A 550 17.48 33.79 -1.78
CA THR A 550 17.42 35.13 -2.39
C THR A 550 18.81 35.77 -2.44
N LEU A 551 19.67 35.56 -1.43
CA LEU A 551 21.05 36.04 -1.45
C LEU A 551 21.89 35.32 -2.52
N ASP A 552 21.67 34.01 -2.71
CA ASP A 552 22.41 33.21 -3.68
C ASP A 552 21.98 33.54 -5.12
N GLU A 553 20.70 33.80 -5.38
CA GLU A 553 20.22 34.33 -6.66
C GLU A 553 20.75 35.74 -6.94
N LYS A 554 20.75 36.61 -5.93
CA LYS A 554 21.29 37.97 -6.05
C LYS A 554 22.81 37.95 -6.24
N LEU A 555 23.51 37.00 -5.62
CA LEU A 555 24.94 36.75 -5.83
C LEU A 555 25.23 36.31 -7.26
N ILE A 556 24.48 35.32 -7.78
CA ILE A 556 24.63 34.81 -9.16
C ILE A 556 24.34 35.93 -10.17
N LYS A 557 23.27 36.70 -9.96
CA LYS A 557 22.92 37.83 -10.84
C LYS A 557 24.01 38.90 -10.82
N THR A 558 24.49 39.29 -9.65
CA THR A 558 25.53 40.32 -9.53
C THR A 558 26.86 39.89 -10.13
N ILE A 559 27.20 38.59 -10.08
CA ILE A 559 28.41 38.08 -10.73
C ILE A 559 28.27 38.05 -12.25
N ARG A 560 27.08 37.72 -12.77
CA ARG A 560 26.79 37.80 -14.22
C ARG A 560 26.87 39.24 -14.71
N ASP A 561 26.23 40.17 -14.00
CA ASP A 561 26.25 41.60 -14.33
C ASP A 561 27.67 42.19 -14.23
N ALA A 562 28.53 41.61 -13.38
CA ALA A 562 29.94 41.95 -13.24
C ALA A 562 30.88 41.20 -14.22
N ASN A 563 30.35 40.44 -15.20
CA ASN A 563 31.13 39.61 -16.14
C ASN A 563 32.17 38.71 -15.45
N GLY A 564 31.81 38.08 -14.32
CA GLY A 564 32.72 37.20 -13.58
C GLY A 564 33.75 37.92 -12.68
N ASN A 565 33.75 39.26 -12.62
CA ASN A 565 34.67 40.01 -11.77
C ASN A 565 34.25 39.96 -10.30
N VAL A 566 34.80 39.00 -9.55
CA VAL A 566 34.53 38.79 -8.12
C VAL A 566 34.87 40.01 -7.25
N SER A 567 35.85 40.83 -7.66
CA SER A 567 36.21 42.05 -6.91
C SER A 567 35.15 43.15 -7.06
N LEU A 568 34.53 43.26 -8.23
CA LEU A 568 33.44 44.20 -8.49
C LEU A 568 32.15 43.74 -7.79
N ALA A 569 31.83 42.44 -7.89
CA ALA A 569 30.67 41.85 -7.20
C ALA A 569 30.76 41.97 -5.67
N SER A 570 31.96 41.82 -5.10
CA SER A 570 32.23 42.03 -3.66
C SER A 570 31.91 43.46 -3.21
N ARG A 571 32.23 44.48 -4.02
CA ARG A 571 31.89 45.89 -3.73
C ARG A 571 30.40 46.17 -3.82
N ILE A 572 29.73 45.61 -4.83
CA ILE A 572 28.28 45.81 -5.05
C ILE A 572 27.47 45.14 -3.94
N LEU A 573 27.87 43.95 -3.49
CA LEU A 573 27.15 43.17 -2.47
C LEU A 573 27.56 43.49 -1.03
N GLY A 574 28.64 44.26 -0.82
CA GLY A 574 29.13 44.61 0.52
C GLY A 574 29.67 43.42 1.32
N ILE A 575 30.06 42.31 0.66
CA ILE A 575 30.58 41.09 1.30
C ILE A 575 32.00 40.78 0.83
N SER A 576 32.80 40.13 1.69
CA SER A 576 34.19 39.80 1.39
C SER A 576 34.33 38.84 0.19
N ARG A 577 35.42 38.96 -0.56
CA ARG A 577 35.73 38.07 -1.69
C ARG A 577 35.79 36.59 -1.28
N ASN A 578 36.35 36.30 -0.10
CA ASN A 578 36.42 34.93 0.45
C ASN A 578 35.03 34.33 0.70
N THR A 579 34.09 35.15 1.16
CA THR A 579 32.68 34.74 1.37
C THR A 579 32.01 34.36 0.05
N ILE A 580 32.32 35.10 -1.03
CA ILE A 580 31.81 34.84 -2.38
C ILE A 580 32.39 33.53 -2.93
N TYR A 581 33.71 33.33 -2.89
CA TYR A 581 34.35 32.10 -3.35
C TYR A 581 33.84 30.85 -2.63
N ARG A 582 33.64 30.93 -1.31
CA ARG A 582 33.10 29.83 -0.52
C ARG A 582 31.66 29.46 -0.94
N LYS A 583 30.83 30.47 -1.23
CA LYS A 583 29.45 30.27 -1.70
C LYS A 583 29.41 29.71 -3.13
N LEU A 584 30.22 30.24 -4.04
CA LEU A 584 30.32 29.72 -5.41
C LEU A 584 30.78 28.26 -5.46
N LYS A 585 31.75 27.89 -4.62
CA LYS A 585 32.21 26.50 -4.48
C LYS A 585 31.11 25.57 -3.97
N LYS A 586 30.28 26.03 -3.03
CA LYS A 586 29.13 25.28 -2.51
C LYS A 586 28.03 25.11 -3.58
N LEU A 587 27.92 26.06 -4.51
CA LEU A 587 26.96 26.05 -5.62
C LEU A 587 27.48 25.36 -6.90
N GLY A 588 28.71 24.83 -6.88
CA GLY A 588 29.30 24.11 -8.03
C GLY A 588 29.70 25.01 -9.22
N ILE A 589 29.81 26.33 -9.02
CA ILE A 589 30.17 27.28 -10.09
C ILE A 589 31.67 27.57 -10.01
N ASN A 590 32.43 27.09 -11.00
CA ASN A 590 33.84 27.44 -11.14
C ASN A 590 33.97 28.83 -11.78
N THR A 591 34.71 29.71 -11.11
CA THR A 591 35.13 31.01 -11.67
C THR A 591 36.52 30.81 -12.27
N ALA A 592 36.69 31.22 -13.53
CA ALA A 592 37.96 31.19 -14.24
C ALA A 592 38.87 32.34 -13.80
#